data_AF-A0A7S4M2A7-F1
#
_entry.id   AF-A0A7S4M2A7-F1
#
_cell.length_a   1.000
_cell.length_b   1.000
_cell.length_c   1.000
_cell.angle_alpha   90.00
_cell.angle_beta   90.00
_cell.angle_gamma   90.00
#
_symmetry.space_group_name_H-M   'P 1'
#
loop_
_entity.id
_entity.type
_entity.pdbx_description
1 polymer ?
#
loop_
_entity_poly.entity_id
_entity_poly.type
_entity_poly.pdbx_seq_one_letter_code
_entity_poly.pdbx_strand_id
1 'polypeptide(L)'
;QLAKSVDPYGERTMGVITKLDLMDAGTDALAILRGNVIPLRRGFVGVVNRSQQDIIEDKSPDAARGAEKAFFEAHPKYRTMSSQMGTAFLARRLNELLLSHVANCLPELQQKVQ
;
A
#
# COMPACT_ATOMS: atom_id res chain seq x y z
N GLN A 1 -1.41 12.64 -9.93
CA GLN A 1 -2.36 13.70 -10.33
C GLN A 1 -3.66 13.13 -10.87
N LEU A 2 -3.63 12.04 -11.65
CA LEU A 2 -4.84 11.38 -12.16
C LEU A 2 -5.87 11.01 -11.07
N ALA A 3 -5.44 10.42 -9.96
CA ALA A 3 -6.38 10.08 -8.88
C ALA A 3 -7.11 11.32 -8.33
N LYS A 4 -6.40 12.44 -8.15
CA LYS A 4 -6.99 13.70 -7.66
C LYS A 4 -7.98 14.31 -8.65
N SER A 5 -7.83 14.10 -9.96
CA SER A 5 -8.77 14.68 -10.95
C SER A 5 -10.12 13.99 -10.95
N VAL A 6 -10.19 12.75 -10.46
CA VAL A 6 -11.44 11.96 -10.39
C VAL A 6 -11.93 11.76 -8.95
N ASP A 7 -11.04 11.84 -7.96
CA ASP A 7 -11.32 11.71 -6.52
C ASP A 7 -10.62 12.84 -5.75
N PRO A 8 -11.14 14.10 -5.82
CA PRO A 8 -10.48 15.27 -5.24
C PRO A 8 -10.33 15.20 -3.72
N TYR A 9 -11.26 14.52 -3.06
CA TYR A 9 -11.30 14.35 -1.60
C TYR A 9 -10.60 13.07 -1.12
N GLY A 10 -10.11 12.23 -2.03
CA GLY A 10 -9.36 11.02 -1.68
C GLY A 10 -10.18 9.96 -0.94
N GLU A 11 -11.48 9.89 -1.18
CA GLU A 11 -12.39 9.00 -0.43
C GLU A 11 -12.28 7.55 -0.88
N ARG A 12 -11.99 7.35 -2.16
CA ARG A 12 -11.96 6.04 -2.83
C ARG A 12 -10.56 5.63 -3.28
N THR A 13 -9.56 6.48 -3.06
CA THR A 13 -8.16 6.23 -3.40
C THR A 13 -7.39 5.70 -2.20
N MET A 14 -6.64 4.62 -2.41
CA MET A 14 -5.59 4.13 -1.50
C MET A 14 -4.24 4.42 -2.14
N GLY A 15 -3.32 4.97 -1.35
CA GLY A 15 -1.94 5.18 -1.80
C GLY A 15 -1.09 3.93 -1.60
N VAL A 16 -0.32 3.55 -2.61
CA VAL A 16 0.72 2.51 -2.49
C VAL A 16 2.05 3.14 -2.88
N ILE A 17 3.01 3.09 -1.97
CA ILE A 17 4.35 3.62 -2.18
C ILE A 17 5.30 2.44 -2.36
N THR A 18 6.02 2.42 -3.47
CA THR A 18 6.98 1.34 -3.79
C THR A 18 8.41 1.86 -3.66
N LYS A 19 9.39 0.96 -3.68
CA LYS A 19 10.82 1.27 -3.75
C LYS A 19 11.33 2.11 -2.57
N LEU A 20 10.80 1.88 -1.38
CA LEU A 20 11.21 2.57 -0.15
C LEU A 20 12.66 2.25 0.27
N ASP A 21 13.20 1.16 -0.25
CA ASP A 21 14.57 0.69 -0.11
C ASP A 21 15.59 1.48 -0.96
N LEU A 22 15.12 2.16 -2.02
CA LEU A 22 15.96 2.95 -2.93
C LEU A 22 15.98 4.45 -2.60
N MET A 23 15.46 4.85 -1.44
CA MET A 23 15.48 6.25 -1.04
C MET A 23 16.87 6.69 -0.62
N ASP A 24 17.26 7.90 -1.03
CA ASP A 24 18.56 8.47 -0.68
C ASP A 24 18.70 8.67 0.84
N ALA A 25 19.90 8.44 1.35
CA ALA A 25 20.23 8.68 2.75
C ALA A 25 19.91 10.13 3.14
N GLY A 26 19.19 10.30 4.25
CA GLY A 26 18.71 11.60 4.71
C GLY A 26 17.27 11.92 4.31
N THR A 27 16.69 11.19 3.35
CA THR A 27 15.26 11.30 2.99
C THR A 27 14.44 10.13 3.56
N ASP A 28 13.12 10.30 3.63
CA ASP A 28 12.16 9.23 3.93
C ASP A 28 10.74 9.60 3.49
N ALA A 29 9.87 8.59 3.39
CA ALA A 29 8.48 8.76 3.00
C ALA A 29 7.52 8.78 4.22
N LEU A 30 8.01 8.94 5.45
CA LEU A 30 7.21 8.76 6.66
C LEU A 30 6.05 9.75 6.74
N ALA A 31 6.28 11.00 6.35
CA ALA A 31 5.23 12.02 6.31
C ALA A 31 4.11 11.65 5.32
N ILE A 32 4.45 11.02 4.19
CA ILE A 32 3.46 10.58 3.20
C ILE A 32 2.73 9.34 3.72
N LEU A 33 3.45 8.35 4.27
CA LEU A 33 2.87 7.13 4.83
C LEU A 33 1.91 7.42 5.99
N ARG A 34 2.16 8.48 6.77
CA ARG A 34 1.25 8.97 7.83
C ARG A 34 0.08 9.81 7.31
N GLY A 35 0.04 10.12 6.02
CA GLY A 35 -0.99 10.97 5.42
C GLY A 35 -0.84 12.47 5.70
N ASN A 36 0.31 12.92 6.20
CA ASN A 36 0.55 14.32 6.58
C ASN A 36 0.77 15.23 5.36
N VAL A 37 1.15 14.67 4.20
CA VAL A 37 1.41 15.43 2.96
C VAL A 37 0.21 15.40 2.03
N ILE A 38 -0.40 14.24 1.85
CA ILE A 38 -1.59 14.05 1.02
C ILE A 38 -2.58 13.24 1.87
N PRO A 39 -3.71 13.82 2.28
CA PRO A 39 -4.71 13.07 3.02
C PRO A 39 -5.47 12.15 2.06
N LEU A 40 -5.44 10.85 2.32
CA LEU A 40 -6.27 9.84 1.65
C LEU A 40 -7.08 9.10 2.71
N ARG A 41 -8.39 8.96 2.51
CA ARG A 41 -9.29 8.33 3.49
C ARG A 41 -8.96 6.85 3.72
N ARG A 42 -8.41 6.18 2.70
CA ARG A 42 -7.97 4.78 2.77
C ARG A 42 -6.49 4.62 3.17
N GLY A 43 -5.79 5.72 3.42
CA GLY A 43 -4.39 5.74 3.86
C GLY A 43 -3.38 5.37 2.78
N PHE A 44 -2.15 5.12 3.24
CA PHE A 44 -1.02 4.70 2.42
C PHE A 44 -0.43 3.38 2.94
N VAL A 45 0.07 2.56 2.02
CA VAL A 45 0.83 1.35 2.34
C VAL A 45 2.15 1.37 1.57
N GLY A 46 3.24 1.16 2.28
CA GLY A 46 4.57 1.00 1.71
C GLY A 46 4.84 -0.46 1.34
N VAL A 47 5.43 -0.70 0.17
CA VAL A 47 5.86 -2.05 -0.28
C VAL A 47 7.27 -2.02 -0.85
N VAL A 48 7.99 -3.13 -0.70
CA VAL A 48 9.31 -3.34 -1.29
C VAL A 48 9.23 -4.55 -2.21
N ASN A 49 9.50 -4.32 -3.48
CA ASN A 49 9.38 -5.33 -4.53
C ASN A 49 10.76 -5.91 -4.87
N ARG A 50 10.76 -6.99 -5.66
CA ARG A 50 11.99 -7.52 -6.25
C ARG A 50 12.66 -6.46 -7.12
N SER A 51 13.96 -6.30 -6.93
CA SER A 51 14.81 -5.51 -7.82
C SER A 51 15.04 -6.23 -9.14
N GLN A 52 15.66 -5.55 -10.11
CA GLN A 52 16.05 -6.18 -11.37
C GLN A 52 17.03 -7.34 -11.14
N GLN A 53 17.95 -7.19 -10.19
CA GLN A 53 18.90 -8.24 -9.82
C GLN A 53 18.19 -9.45 -9.20
N ASP A 54 17.26 -9.21 -8.27
CA ASP A 54 16.47 -10.29 -7.66
C ASP A 54 15.68 -11.09 -8.71
N ILE A 55 15.24 -10.45 -9.81
CA ILE A 55 14.54 -11.12 -10.91
C ILE A 55 15.52 -11.98 -11.72
N ILE A 56 16.73 -11.48 -11.99
CA ILE A 56 17.77 -12.22 -12.71
C ILE A 56 18.24 -13.43 -11.90
N GLU A 57 18.31 -13.31 -10.57
CA GLU A 57 18.67 -14.38 -9.63
C GLU A 57 17.50 -15.31 -9.28
N ASP A 58 16.35 -15.16 -9.94
CA ASP A 58 15.13 -15.94 -9.72
C ASP A 58 14.68 -16.02 -8.25
N LYS A 59 14.78 -14.88 -7.54
CA LYS A 59 14.33 -14.78 -6.16
C LYS A 59 12.83 -15.08 -6.07
N SER A 60 12.50 -16.09 -5.26
CA SER A 60 11.12 -16.52 -5.08
C SER A 60 10.25 -15.42 -4.46
N PRO A 61 8.93 -15.39 -4.77
CA PRO A 61 8.01 -14.45 -4.14
C PRO A 61 7.98 -14.54 -2.61
N ASP A 62 8.13 -15.75 -2.04
CA ASP A 62 8.19 -15.94 -0.60
C ASP A 62 9.46 -15.33 0.01
N ALA A 63 10.62 -15.54 -0.62
CA ALA A 63 11.86 -14.93 -0.19
C ALA A 63 11.79 -13.39 -0.28
N ALA A 64 11.15 -12.85 -1.32
CA ALA A 64 10.92 -11.41 -1.45
C ALA A 64 10.03 -10.86 -0.34
N ARG A 65 8.94 -11.55 0.02
CA ARG A 65 8.08 -11.18 1.16
C ARG A 65 8.83 -11.23 2.49
N GLY A 66 9.69 -12.23 2.69
CA GLY A 66 10.56 -12.32 3.86
C GLY A 66 11.52 -11.15 3.97
N ALA A 67 12.18 -10.78 2.86
CA ALA A 67 13.08 -9.64 2.79
C ALA A 67 12.35 -8.30 3.02
N GLU A 68 11.15 -8.13 2.45
CA GLU A 68 10.30 -6.95 2.68
C GLU A 68 9.95 -6.80 4.16
N LYS A 69 9.53 -7.89 4.82
CA LYS A 69 9.23 -7.88 6.26
C LYS A 69 10.46 -7.49 7.08
N ALA A 70 11.61 -8.12 6.79
CA ALA A 70 12.86 -7.81 7.47
C ALA A 70 13.28 -6.35 7.27
N PHE A 71 13.10 -5.79 6.06
CA PHE A 71 13.36 -4.39 5.78
C PHE A 71 12.53 -3.47 6.69
N PHE A 72 11.21 -3.65 6.75
CA PHE A 72 10.36 -2.79 7.56
C PHE A 72 10.60 -2.94 9.07
N GLU A 73 10.96 -4.13 9.55
CA GLU A 73 11.27 -4.38 10.95
C GLU A 73 12.63 -3.81 11.38
N ALA A 74 13.63 -3.85 10.49
CA ALA A 74 14.97 -3.37 10.75
C ALA A 74 15.14 -1.86 10.52
N HIS A 75 14.35 -1.26 9.61
CA HIS A 75 14.55 0.12 9.20
C HIS A 75 14.18 1.12 10.32
N PRO A 76 15.12 1.97 10.80
CA PRO A 76 14.92 2.82 11.99
C PRO A 76 13.68 3.72 11.92
N LYS A 77 13.39 4.27 10.73
CA LYS A 77 12.26 5.19 10.52
C LYS A 77 10.92 4.48 10.33
N TYR A 78 10.91 3.26 9.78
CA TYR A 78 9.68 2.57 9.38
C TYR A 78 9.25 1.48 10.37
N ARG A 79 10.15 1.05 11.27
CA ARG A 79 9.90 0.03 12.28
C ARG A 79 8.64 0.27 13.12
N THR A 80 8.35 1.53 13.45
CA THR A 80 7.15 1.89 14.24
C THR A 80 5.84 1.62 13.50
N MET A 81 5.88 1.49 12.18
CA MET A 81 4.72 1.25 11.31
C MET A 81 4.79 -0.09 10.59
N SER A 82 5.76 -0.96 10.91
CA SER A 82 6.00 -2.20 10.17
C SER A 82 4.79 -3.12 10.09
N SER A 83 3.92 -3.12 11.11
CA SER A 83 2.67 -3.90 11.16
C SER A 83 1.60 -3.45 10.15
N GLN A 84 1.74 -2.24 9.59
CA GLN A 84 0.83 -1.63 8.62
C GLN A 84 1.47 -1.49 7.23
N MET A 85 2.61 -2.14 7.01
CA MET A 85 3.38 -2.07 5.77
C MET A 85 3.51 -3.45 5.13
N GLY A 86 3.99 -3.45 3.89
CA GLY A 86 4.31 -4.63 3.12
C GLY A 86 3.13 -5.22 2.36
N THR A 87 3.47 -6.11 1.45
CA THR A 87 2.57 -6.76 0.50
C THR A 87 1.51 -7.60 1.22
N ALA A 88 1.87 -8.26 2.32
CA ALA A 88 0.92 -9.05 3.11
C ALA A 88 -0.18 -8.19 3.74
N PHE A 89 0.19 -7.04 4.31
CA PHE A 89 -0.78 -6.09 4.85
C PHE A 89 -1.64 -5.48 3.74
N LEU A 90 -1.02 -5.09 2.62
CA LEU A 90 -1.72 -4.54 1.46
C LEU A 90 -2.79 -5.51 0.94
N ALA A 91 -2.45 -6.79 0.76
CA ALA A 91 -3.38 -7.81 0.28
C ALA A 91 -4.61 -7.94 1.20
N ARG A 92 -4.38 -8.05 2.51
CA ARG A 92 -5.47 -8.10 3.50
C ARG A 92 -6.33 -6.85 3.44
N ARG A 93 -5.71 -5.67 3.39
CA ARG A 93 -6.42 -4.39 3.41
C ARG A 93 -7.25 -4.16 2.14
N LEU A 94 -6.73 -4.54 0.98
CA LEU A 94 -7.47 -4.49 -0.28
C LEU A 94 -8.68 -5.43 -0.27
N ASN A 95 -8.52 -6.63 0.29
CA ASN A 95 -9.62 -7.58 0.42
C ASN A 95 -10.75 -7.03 1.32
N GLU A 96 -10.40 -6.47 2.49
CA GLU A 96 -11.36 -5.82 3.38
C GLU A 96 -12.12 -4.69 2.66
N LEU A 97 -11.40 -3.81 1.96
CA LEU A 97 -12.00 -2.70 1.24
C LEU A 97 -12.92 -3.15 0.11
N LEU A 98 -12.52 -4.19 -0.63
CA LEU A 98 -13.33 -4.75 -1.70
C LEU A 98 -14.63 -5.34 -1.14
N LEU A 99 -14.54 -6.16 -0.10
CA LEU A 99 -15.71 -6.79 0.52
C LEU A 99 -16.67 -5.74 1.09
N SER A 100 -16.17 -4.73 1.80
CA SER A 100 -17.00 -3.63 2.28
C SER A 100 -17.64 -2.84 1.15
N HIS A 101 -16.92 -2.61 0.05
CA HIS A 101 -17.45 -1.89 -1.10
C HIS A 101 -18.57 -2.69 -1.80
N VAL A 102 -18.36 -3.98 -2.03
CA VAL A 102 -19.36 -4.87 -2.64
C VAL A 102 -20.62 -4.93 -1.78
N ALA A 103 -20.47 -5.11 -0.46
CA ALA A 103 -21.60 -5.17 0.47
C ALA A 103 -22.45 -3.89 0.45
N ASN A 104 -21.80 -2.72 0.35
CA ASN A 104 -22.49 -1.43 0.29
C ASN A 104 -23.19 -1.19 -1.05
N CYS A 105 -22.66 -1.71 -2.17
CA CYS A 105 -23.24 -1.53 -3.50
C CYS A 105 -24.35 -2.54 -3.82
N LEU A 106 -24.39 -3.70 -3.15
CA LEU A 106 -25.33 -4.78 -3.44
C LEU A 106 -26.82 -4.36 -3.40
N PRO A 107 -27.28 -3.59 -2.39
CA PRO A 107 -28.70 -3.21 -2.30
C PRO A 107 -29.14 -2.30 -3.45
N GLU A 108 -28.30 -1.34 -3.84
CA GLU A 108 -28.60 -0.44 -4.96
C GLU A 108 -28.63 -1.19 -6.30
N LEU A 109 -27.73 -2.15 -6.48
CA LEU A 109 -27.70 -2.98 -7.69
C LEU A 109 -28.96 -3.86 -7.80
N GLN A 110 -29.43 -4.43 -6.68
CA GLN A 110 -30.68 -5.20 -6.64
C GLN A 110 -31.89 -4.34 -7.02
N GLN A 111 -31.96 -3.10 -6.55
CA GLN A 111 -33.04 -2.17 -6.90
C GLN A 111 -33.03 -1.73 -8.38
N LYS A 112 -31.87 -1.71 -9.04
CA LYS A 112 -31.76 -1.30 -10.46
C LYS A 112 -32.08 -2.42 -11.45
N VAL A 113 -32.11 -3.67 -10.99
CA VAL A 113 -32.38 -4.87 -11.82
C VAL A 113 -33.84 -5.29 -11.75
N GLN A 114 -34.57 -4.87 -10.70
CA GLN A 114 -36.03 -4.95 -10.63
C GLN A 114 -36.68 -3.79 -11.39
#